data_AF-A0A0F9CSD4-F1
#
_entry.id   AF-A0A0F9CSD4-F1
#
_cell.length_a   1.000
_cell.length_b   1.000
_cell.length_c   1.000
_cell.angle_alpha   90.00
_cell.angle_beta   90.00
_cell.angle_gamma   90.00
#
_symmetry.space_group_name_H-M   'P 1'
#
loop_
_entity.id
_entity.type
_entity.pdbx_description
1 polymer ?
#
loop_
_entity_poly.entity_id
_entity_poly.type
_entity_poly.pdbx_seq_one_letter_code
_entity_poly.pdbx_strand_id
1 'polypeptide(L)'
;MLLVESEYRLRVNAAGVAVREELGRVSQDVIADVVLERNEDLTPLYKRKLELTTVKVQLESRLRTYERAWNALSRELSRRELEAKIQ
;
A
#
# COMPACT_ATOMS: atom_id res chain seq x y z
N MET A 1 -0.89 2.47 9.67
CA MET A 1 -0.93 1.41 8.64
C MET A 1 0.02 0.25 8.98
N LEU A 2 1.30 0.54 9.27
CA LEU A 2 2.32 -0.49 9.56
C LEU A 2 1.88 -1.48 10.64
N LEU A 3 1.27 -1.01 11.72
CA LEU A 3 0.78 -1.86 12.82
C LEU A 3 -0.28 -2.87 12.35
N VAL A 4 -1.34 -2.41 11.67
CA VAL A 4 -2.42 -3.28 11.16
C VAL A 4 -1.90 -4.29 10.15
N GLU A 5 -0.99 -3.87 9.28
CA GLU A 5 -0.36 -4.77 8.31
C GLU A 5 0.52 -5.82 9.01
N SER A 6 1.30 -5.42 10.01
CA SER A 6 2.14 -6.33 10.78
C SER A 6 1.31 -7.32 11.58
N GLU A 7 0.23 -6.87 12.22
CA GLU A 7 -0.70 -7.71 12.97
C GLU A 7 -1.38 -8.72 12.04
N TYR A 8 -1.89 -8.26 10.89
CA TYR A 8 -2.48 -9.13 9.88
C TYR A 8 -1.50 -10.22 9.42
N ARG A 9 -0.27 -9.85 9.06
CA ARG A 9 0.76 -10.82 8.65
C ARG A 9 1.07 -11.82 9.75
N LEU A 10 1.18 -11.37 11.01
CA LEU A 10 1.47 -12.23 12.14
C LEU A 10 0.36 -13.27 12.35
N ARG A 11 -0.90 -12.82 12.37
CA ARG A 11 -2.05 -13.71 12.56
C ARG A 11 -2.25 -14.67 11.39
N VAL A 12 -2.11 -14.21 10.15
CA VAL A 12 -2.17 -15.09 8.97
C VAL A 12 -1.04 -16.10 8.97
N ASN A 13 0.19 -15.70 9.36
CA ASN A 13 1.30 -16.64 9.43
C ASN A 13 1.12 -17.68 10.53
N ALA A 14 0.53 -17.31 11.67
CA ALA A 14 0.23 -18.25 12.75
C ALA A 14 -0.84 -19.26 12.31
N ALA A 15 -1.95 -18.77 11.75
CA ALA A 15 -3.03 -19.63 11.27
C ALA A 15 -2.65 -20.46 10.02
N GLY A 16 -1.72 -19.96 9.21
CA GLY A 16 -1.27 -20.59 7.97
C GLY A 16 -0.25 -21.72 8.16
N VAL A 17 0.14 -22.07 9.38
CA VAL A 17 1.05 -23.21 9.62
C VAL A 17 0.42 -24.51 9.14
N ALA A 18 -0.79 -24.83 9.61
CA ALA A 18 -1.51 -26.04 9.20
C ALA A 18 -1.83 -26.04 7.70
N VAL A 19 -2.19 -24.87 7.14
CA VAL A 19 -2.47 -24.73 5.69
C VAL A 19 -1.23 -25.01 4.84
N ARG A 20 -0.04 -24.59 5.29
CA ARG A 20 1.22 -24.89 4.59
C ARG A 20 1.59 -26.37 4.64
N GLU A 21 1.29 -27.04 5.74
CA GLU A 21 1.52 -28.48 5.87
C GLU A 21 0.61 -29.28 4.94
N GLU A 22 -0.65 -28.84 4.76
CA GLU A 22 -1.63 -29.47 3.88
C GLU A 22 -1.37 -29.22 2.38
N LEU A 23 -1.14 -27.95 2.00
CA LEU A 23 -1.02 -27.54 0.60
C LEU A 23 0.40 -27.65 0.05
N GLY A 24 1.40 -27.83 0.92
CA GLY A 24 2.81 -27.83 0.54
C GLY A 24 3.29 -26.46 0.05
N ARG A 25 4.05 -26.43 -1.05
CA ARG A 25 4.78 -25.24 -1.50
C ARG A 25 3.93 -24.38 -2.45
N VAL A 26 3.05 -23.58 -1.87
CA VAL A 26 2.20 -22.59 -2.57
C VAL A 26 2.63 -21.15 -2.28
N SER A 27 2.09 -20.19 -3.04
CA SER A 27 2.36 -18.77 -2.78
C SER A 27 1.73 -18.30 -1.47
N GLN A 28 2.26 -17.22 -0.90
CA GLN A 28 1.71 -16.62 0.31
C GLN A 28 0.28 -16.10 0.12
N ASP A 29 -0.06 -15.62 -1.08
CA ASP A 29 -1.41 -15.14 -1.37
C ASP A 29 -2.44 -16.29 -1.29
N VAL A 30 -2.10 -17.46 -1.84
CA VAL A 30 -2.96 -18.67 -1.74
C VAL A 30 -3.12 -19.11 -0.28
N ILE A 31 -2.05 -19.08 0.51
CA ILE A 31 -2.13 -19.40 1.95
C ILE A 31 -3.05 -18.41 2.66
N ALA A 32 -2.91 -17.11 2.37
CA ALA A 32 -3.71 -16.07 3.00
C ALA A 32 -5.20 -16.22 2.67
N ASP A 33 -5.54 -16.54 1.42
CA ASP A 33 -6.93 -16.76 0.98
C ASP A 33 -7.55 -17.95 1.73
N VAL A 34 -6.85 -19.09 1.79
CA VAL A 34 -7.33 -20.28 2.50
C VAL A 34 -7.43 -20.04 4.01
N VAL A 35 -6.50 -19.27 4.58
CA VAL A 35 -6.58 -18.87 6.00
C VAL A 35 -7.80 -17.99 6.26
N LEU A 36 -8.13 -17.06 5.36
CA LEU A 36 -9.30 -16.20 5.47
C LEU A 36 -10.60 -16.99 5.31
N GLU A 37 -10.66 -17.96 4.41
CA GLU A 37 -11.82 -18.86 4.27
C GLU A 37 -12.05 -19.69 5.53
N ARG A 38 -10.98 -20.14 6.19
CA ARG A 38 -11.05 -21.00 7.38
C ARG A 38 -11.17 -20.24 8.70
N ASN A 39 -10.81 -18.96 8.75
CA ASN A 39 -10.85 -18.12 9.95
C ASN A 39 -11.59 -16.81 9.69
N GLU A 40 -12.92 -16.84 9.86
CA GLU A 40 -13.77 -15.66 9.68
C GLU A 40 -13.36 -14.48 10.58
N ASP A 41 -12.79 -14.76 11.77
CA ASP A 41 -12.30 -13.76 12.73
C ASP A 41 -11.20 -12.84 12.16
N LEU A 42 -10.49 -13.28 11.10
CA LEU A 42 -9.47 -12.46 10.43
C LEU A 42 -10.07 -11.53 9.36
N THR A 43 -11.32 -11.75 8.95
CA THR A 43 -12.01 -10.96 7.93
C THR A 43 -12.09 -9.47 8.27
N PRO A 44 -12.47 -9.05 9.51
CA PRO A 44 -12.49 -7.63 9.86
C PRO A 44 -11.11 -6.97 9.77
N LEU A 45 -10.07 -7.70 10.19
CA LEU A 45 -8.69 -7.21 10.13
C LEU A 45 -8.21 -7.07 8.68
N TYR A 46 -8.54 -8.03 7.82
CA TYR A 46 -8.27 -7.98 6.39
C TYR A 46 -8.96 -6.78 5.72
N LYS A 47 -10.26 -6.59 5.96
CA LYS A 47 -11.01 -5.44 5.43
C LYS A 47 -10.37 -4.12 5.83
N ARG A 48 -9.99 -3.97 7.10
CA ARG A 48 -9.34 -2.76 7.59
C ARG A 48 -7.96 -2.54 6.97
N LYS A 49 -7.17 -3.60 6.77
CA LYS A 49 -5.92 -3.52 6.00
C LYS A 49 -6.18 -3.03 4.58
N LEU A 50 -7.20 -3.56 3.90
CA LEU A 50 -7.54 -3.20 2.53
C LEU A 50 -7.93 -1.72 2.42
N GLU A 51 -8.82 -1.24 3.31
CA GLU A 51 -9.22 0.17 3.37
C GLU A 51 -8.01 1.10 3.55
N LEU A 52 -7.13 0.80 4.50
CA LEU A 52 -5.93 1.59 4.75
C LEU A 52 -4.97 1.56 3.55
N THR A 53 -4.86 0.43 2.87
CA THR A 53 -4.02 0.30 1.66
C THR A 53 -4.57 1.17 0.53
N THR A 54 -5.89 1.15 0.32
CA THR A 54 -6.56 2.00 -0.65
C THR A 54 -6.30 3.49 -0.38
N VAL A 55 -6.45 3.92 0.88
CA VAL A 55 -6.18 5.31 1.27
C VAL A 55 -4.71 5.68 1.02
N LYS A 56 -3.76 4.79 1.35
CA LYS A 56 -2.34 5.02 1.07
C LYS A 56 -2.08 5.22 -0.42
N VAL A 57 -2.61 4.35 -1.27
CA VAL A 57 -2.43 4.44 -2.74
C VAL A 57 -3.00 5.75 -3.28
N GLN A 58 -4.17 6.17 -2.79
CA GLN A 58 -4.78 7.45 -3.17
C GLN A 58 -3.91 8.64 -2.75
N LEU A 59 -3.34 8.61 -1.54
CA LEU A 59 -2.46 9.67 -1.04
C LEU A 59 -1.15 9.74 -1.83
N GLU A 60 -0.52 8.60 -2.12
CA GLU A 60 0.70 8.54 -2.94
C GLU A 60 0.46 9.06 -4.37
N SER A 61 -0.69 8.73 -4.96
CA SER A 61 -1.10 9.26 -6.27
C SER A 61 -1.27 10.78 -6.26
N ARG A 62 -1.93 11.32 -5.23
CA ARG A 62 -2.09 12.76 -5.05
C ARG A 62 -0.75 13.46 -4.84
N LEU A 63 0.12 12.90 -4.00
CA LEU A 63 1.45 13.43 -3.75
C LEU A 63 2.26 13.54 -5.05
N ARG A 64 2.29 12.49 -5.87
CA ARG A 64 2.96 12.51 -7.19
C ARG A 64 2.41 13.58 -8.12
N THR A 65 1.10 13.83 -8.08
CA THR A 65 0.46 14.90 -8.86
C THR A 65 0.95 16.27 -8.39
N TYR A 66 0.98 16.50 -7.08
CA TYR A 66 1.48 17.75 -6.51
C TYR A 66 2.97 17.98 -6.81
N GLU A 67 3.80 16.95 -6.69
CA GLU A 67 5.24 17.05 -7.01
C GLU A 67 5.47 17.44 -8.47
N ARG A 68 4.70 16.86 -9.41
CA ARG A 68 4.79 17.23 -10.83
C ARG A 68 4.38 18.68 -11.07
N ALA A 69 3.27 19.12 -10.48
CA ALA A 69 2.78 20.49 -10.61
C ALA A 69 3.78 21.50 -10.02
N TRP A 70 4.32 21.20 -8.84
CA TRP A 70 5.35 22.01 -8.19
C TRP A 70 6.60 22.14 -9.05
N ASN A 71 7.11 21.02 -9.56
CA ASN A 71 8.30 21.02 -10.41
C ASN A 71 8.07 21.80 -11.72
N ALA A 72 6.88 21.72 -12.31
CA ALA A 72 6.54 22.50 -13.50
C ALA A 72 6.50 24.00 -13.19
N LEU A 73 5.84 24.39 -12.10
CA LEU A 73 5.74 25.80 -11.67
C LEU A 73 7.12 26.38 -11.32
N SER A 74 7.94 25.63 -10.59
CA SER A 74 9.28 26.05 -10.22
C SER A 74 10.15 26.31 -11.45
N ARG A 75 10.10 25.43 -12.47
CA ARG A 75 10.82 25.64 -13.74
C ARG A 75 10.34 26.89 -14.48
N GLU A 76 9.03 27.10 -14.54
CA GLU A 76 8.45 28.27 -15.21
C GLU A 76 8.84 29.58 -14.49
N LEU A 77 8.81 29.60 -13.16
CA LEU A 77 9.28 30.76 -12.38
C LEU A 77 10.76 31.05 -12.65
N SER A 78 11.63 30.04 -12.59
CA SER A 78 13.05 30.21 -12.90
C SER A 78 13.29 30.71 -14.33
N ARG A 79 12.49 30.24 -15.30
CA ARG A 79 12.55 30.74 -16.67
C ARG A 79 12.19 32.23 -16.75
N ARG A 80 11.09 32.64 -16.12
CA ARG A 80 10.65 34.05 -16.10
C ARG A 80 11.65 34.97 -15.41
N GLU A 81 12.25 34.52 -14.31
CA GLU A 81 13.32 35.27 -13.63
C GLU A 81 14.55 35.50 -14.52
N LEU A 82 14.88 34.52 -15.37
CA LEU A 82 15.98 34.63 -16.32
C LEU A 82 15.64 35.54 -17.49
N GLU A 83 14.44 35.42 -18.05
CA GLU A 83 13.93 36.32 -19.10
C GLU A 83 13.90 37.79 -18.61
N ALA A 84 13.47 38.03 -17.38
CA ALA A 84 13.44 39.38 -16.77
C ALA A 84 14.82 40.00 -16.51
N LYS A 85 15.90 39.19 -16.45
CA LYS A 85 17.27 39.69 -16.28
C LYS A 85 17.97 40.02 -17.60
N ILE A 86 17.44 39.50 -18.71
CA ILE A 86 18.00 39.68 -20.06
C ILE A 86 17.41 40.93 -20.73
N GLN A 87 16.18 41.33 -20.36
CA GLN A 87 15.57 42.60 -20.74
C GLN A 87 16.13 43.77 -19.94
#